data_AF-A0A3Q3J1C4-F1
#
_entry.id   AF-A0A3Q3J1C4-F1
#
_cell.length_a   1.000
_cell.length_b   1.000
_cell.length_c   1.000
_cell.angle_alpha   90.00
_cell.angle_beta   90.00
_cell.angle_gamma   90.00
#
_symmetry.space_group_name_H-M   'P 1'
#
loop_
_entity.id
_entity.type
_entity.pdbx_description
1 polymer ?
#
loop_
_entity_poly.entity_id
_entity_poly.type
_entity_poly.pdbx_seq_one_letter_code
_entity_poly.pdbx_strand_id
1 'polypeptide(L)'
;MTSEMNEMMTSLKTRYLLPLATLLLLLLLSITPTGAEVVQSISDCDQFFLGPTPPEIPGILVGGNIQDQNRYKVICQTYDNNKRFVTLYDTKNRIPVFSAYKYRGDKGKRPDTPWMIEPQLEENNGNMRAERLRNQASDQDYKNTGSDRGHLFPSGYGCDISEKTSTFTLTNAVPQVPSFNQGSWSKMEDCVKCVLKNYCLNNNGVIEGYVVTGAVPGTENLNNRVNIPSKLWSAFCCYSQTENMWLASAHWGDNVERQPDYLETRTLAELNNTLSYDAFPIQCPRDTTVTELYPKLPKKQNCQCPAQPLTTTAPPTTTTPSTTAEAQTTTVPPTTTVLTTTTKTTAPPTPTTPSTTAEAQTTTVPPTTTVLTTTTKTTTTTTQKSEDNSKNKDDGQEGNQQQQGGGNEVSTGGGKIVGGAAGAAAAGTLGGGALGVIVSKAIEGIAVAGGGSALGSGGALGSGGALGGGGALGSGGALGGGGALGSGGAAGGGSALGSGGALGSGGALGGGGALGSGGALGSGGALGGGGALGSGGALGSGGALGGGGALGSGGALGSGGALGGGGALGSGGALGVLQQEVVV
;
A
#
# COMPACT_ATOMS: atom_id res chain seq x y z
N MET A 1 -70.19 8.40 -15.02
CA MET A 1 -69.06 9.24 -15.46
C MET A 1 -68.10 9.58 -14.31
N THR A 2 -68.45 10.46 -13.37
CA THR A 2 -67.51 10.93 -12.32
C THR A 2 -66.95 9.81 -11.43
N SER A 3 -67.79 8.86 -10.98
CA SER A 3 -67.34 7.71 -10.18
C SER A 3 -66.36 6.81 -10.95
N GLU A 4 -66.71 6.44 -12.18
CA GLU A 4 -65.91 5.55 -13.04
C GLU A 4 -64.56 6.19 -13.39
N MET A 5 -64.51 7.50 -13.63
CA MET A 5 -63.24 8.21 -13.84
C MET A 5 -62.34 8.15 -12.60
N ASN A 6 -62.90 8.21 -11.38
CA ASN A 6 -62.15 8.09 -10.14
C ASN A 6 -61.59 6.67 -9.94
N GLU A 7 -62.37 5.62 -10.23
CA GLU A 7 -61.87 4.24 -10.19
C GLU A 7 -60.77 4.01 -11.23
N MET A 8 -60.95 4.50 -12.46
CA MET A 8 -59.96 4.38 -13.53
C MET A 8 -58.64 5.08 -13.18
N MET A 9 -58.73 6.29 -12.63
CA MET A 9 -57.56 7.09 -12.19
C MET A 9 -56.86 6.48 -10.95
N THR A 10 -57.62 5.84 -10.06
CA THR A 10 -57.07 5.13 -8.89
C THR A 10 -56.38 3.84 -9.32
N SER A 11 -57.00 3.06 -10.20
CA SER A 11 -56.40 1.88 -10.83
C SER A 11 -55.11 2.22 -11.57
N LEU A 12 -55.06 3.35 -12.30
CA LEU A 12 -53.87 3.83 -12.98
C LEU A 12 -52.74 4.21 -12.00
N LYS A 13 -53.07 4.89 -10.88
CA LYS A 13 -52.11 5.21 -9.81
C LYS A 13 -51.50 3.94 -9.20
N THR A 14 -52.33 2.96 -8.83
CA THR A 14 -51.87 1.73 -8.18
C THR A 14 -51.11 0.80 -9.12
N ARG A 15 -51.50 0.70 -10.40
CA ARG A 15 -50.88 -0.20 -11.37
C ARG A 15 -49.62 0.33 -12.04
N TYR A 16 -49.43 1.65 -12.10
CA TYR A 16 -48.30 2.26 -12.82
C TYR A 16 -47.46 3.21 -11.96
N LEU A 17 -48.07 4.16 -11.24
CA LEU A 17 -47.30 5.16 -10.48
C LEU A 17 -46.61 4.59 -9.24
N LEU A 18 -47.24 3.67 -8.51
CA LEU A 18 -46.58 2.96 -7.41
C LEU A 18 -45.36 2.12 -7.86
N PRO A 19 -45.46 1.22 -8.87
CA PRO A 19 -44.29 0.50 -9.33
C PRO A 19 -43.21 1.39 -9.96
N LEU A 20 -43.58 2.50 -10.64
CA LEU A 20 -42.59 3.49 -11.10
C LEU A 20 -41.87 4.17 -9.92
N ALA A 21 -42.60 4.54 -8.86
CA ALA A 21 -42.02 5.16 -7.68
C ALA A 21 -41.08 4.20 -6.94
N THR A 22 -41.44 2.91 -6.80
CA THR A 22 -40.53 1.90 -6.21
C THR A 22 -39.33 1.62 -7.11
N LEU A 23 -39.50 1.61 -8.43
CA LEU A 23 -38.38 1.43 -9.37
C LEU A 23 -37.43 2.64 -9.34
N LEU A 24 -37.97 3.87 -9.29
CA LEU A 24 -37.18 5.10 -9.15
C LEU A 24 -36.45 5.15 -7.81
N LEU A 25 -37.10 4.74 -6.71
CA LEU A 25 -36.47 4.63 -5.39
C LEU A 25 -35.36 3.57 -5.38
N LEU A 26 -35.56 2.43 -6.05
CA LEU A 26 -34.51 1.41 -6.22
C LEU A 26 -33.34 1.90 -7.08
N LEU A 27 -33.60 2.67 -8.15
CA LEU A 27 -32.53 3.33 -8.91
C LEU A 27 -31.77 4.35 -8.05
N LEU A 28 -32.46 5.16 -7.26
CA LEU A 28 -31.83 6.13 -6.35
C LEU A 28 -31.00 5.44 -5.25
N LEU A 29 -31.48 4.33 -4.70
CA LEU A 29 -30.74 3.48 -3.75
C LEU A 29 -29.57 2.73 -4.40
N SER A 30 -29.57 2.55 -5.73
CA SER A 30 -28.46 1.91 -6.46
C SER A 30 -27.27 2.85 -6.72
N ILE A 31 -27.37 4.14 -6.39
CA ILE A 31 -26.26 5.10 -6.48
C ILE A 31 -25.35 4.96 -5.26
N THR A 32 -24.66 3.82 -5.14
CA THR A 32 -23.51 3.70 -4.26
C THR A 32 -22.42 4.66 -4.73
N PRO A 33 -21.90 5.59 -3.91
CA PRO A 33 -20.88 6.55 -4.35
C PRO A 33 -19.61 5.81 -4.78
N THR A 34 -19.12 6.13 -5.99
CA THR A 34 -18.04 5.40 -6.67
C THR A 34 -16.64 5.84 -6.23
N GLY A 35 -16.42 5.94 -4.92
CA GLY A 35 -15.15 6.28 -4.28
C GLY A 35 -15.01 5.55 -2.94
N ALA A 36 -13.96 5.83 -2.17
CA ALA A 36 -13.88 5.29 -0.82
C ALA A 36 -14.93 5.94 0.10
N GLU A 37 -15.28 5.22 1.15
CA GLU A 37 -16.31 5.64 2.09
C GLU A 37 -15.64 6.22 3.34
N VAL A 38 -15.81 7.53 3.60
CA VAL A 38 -15.46 8.10 4.90
C VAL A 38 -16.63 7.83 5.85
N VAL A 39 -16.43 6.86 6.73
CA VAL A 39 -17.44 6.32 7.65
C VAL A 39 -17.27 6.90 9.06
N GLN A 40 -18.35 6.86 9.84
CA GLN A 40 -18.37 7.39 11.21
C GLN A 40 -17.88 6.35 12.24
N SER A 41 -18.07 5.06 11.97
CA SER A 41 -17.64 3.98 12.85
C SER A 41 -16.62 3.08 12.17
N ILE A 42 -15.64 2.60 12.94
CA ILE A 42 -14.65 1.66 12.41
C ILE A 42 -15.23 0.25 12.17
N SER A 43 -16.41 -0.04 12.74
CA SER A 43 -17.20 -1.24 12.42
C SER A 43 -17.61 -1.32 10.96
N ASP A 44 -17.71 -0.19 10.26
CA ASP A 44 -18.29 -0.13 8.92
C ASP A 44 -17.31 -0.65 7.84
N CYS A 45 -16.08 -0.99 8.27
CA CYS A 45 -15.05 -1.70 7.53
C CYS A 45 -14.49 -2.93 8.30
N ASP A 46 -15.23 -3.50 9.27
CA ASP A 46 -14.73 -4.50 10.24
C ASP A 46 -14.07 -5.75 9.63
N GLN A 47 -14.51 -6.13 8.42
CA GLN A 47 -14.07 -7.23 7.59
C GLN A 47 -12.54 -7.39 7.41
N PHE A 48 -11.74 -6.35 7.70
CA PHE A 48 -10.27 -6.37 7.64
C PHE A 48 -9.59 -6.68 8.98
N PHE A 49 -10.31 -6.61 10.10
CA PHE A 49 -9.79 -6.91 11.44
C PHE A 49 -9.99 -8.36 11.84
N LEU A 50 -9.13 -8.85 12.74
CA LEU A 50 -9.28 -10.19 13.31
C LEU A 50 -10.44 -10.20 14.31
N GLY A 51 -11.40 -11.10 14.12
CA GLY A 51 -12.56 -11.24 15.03
C GLY A 51 -13.31 -9.92 15.24
N PRO A 52 -13.67 -9.21 14.15
CA PRO A 52 -14.10 -7.82 14.12
C PRO A 52 -13.48 -6.80 15.11
N THR A 53 -12.29 -7.06 15.63
CA THR A 53 -11.69 -6.26 16.72
C THR A 53 -10.60 -5.34 16.17
N PRO A 54 -10.82 -4.01 16.12
CA PRO A 54 -9.83 -3.06 15.62
C PRO A 54 -8.64 -2.91 16.59
N PRO A 55 -7.54 -2.26 16.15
CA PRO A 55 -6.44 -1.89 17.03
C PRO A 55 -6.88 -0.96 18.17
N GLU A 56 -6.25 -1.11 19.34
CA GLU A 56 -6.39 -0.16 20.45
C GLU A 56 -5.22 0.84 20.44
N ILE A 57 -5.54 2.14 20.43
CA ILE A 57 -4.60 3.25 20.32
C ILE A 57 -5.00 4.36 21.32
N PRO A 58 -4.36 4.45 22.50
CA PRO A 58 -4.74 5.37 23.57
C PRO A 58 -4.88 6.81 23.10
N GLY A 59 -6.03 7.42 23.42
CA GLY A 59 -6.35 8.81 23.04
C GLY A 59 -6.73 9.02 21.57
N ILE A 60 -6.77 7.97 20.73
CA ILE A 60 -7.18 8.04 19.32
C ILE A 60 -8.35 7.08 19.04
N LEU A 61 -8.20 5.81 19.39
CA LEU A 61 -9.15 4.73 19.13
C LEU A 61 -9.18 3.79 20.34
N VAL A 62 -10.28 3.77 21.09
CA VAL A 62 -10.40 3.03 22.36
C VAL A 62 -11.73 2.28 22.45
N GLY A 63 -11.68 0.97 22.65
CA GLY A 63 -12.83 0.07 22.55
C GLY A 63 -13.52 0.13 21.18
N GLY A 64 -12.74 0.36 20.11
CA GLY A 64 -13.25 0.69 18.77
C GLY A 64 -13.86 2.09 18.59
N ASN A 65 -13.88 2.95 19.62
CA ASN A 65 -14.45 4.30 19.55
C ASN A 65 -13.38 5.35 19.23
N ILE A 66 -13.61 6.15 18.20
CA ILE A 66 -12.73 7.26 17.80
C ILE A 66 -12.89 8.42 18.80
N GLN A 67 -11.79 8.84 19.42
CA GLN A 67 -11.82 9.80 20.53
C GLN A 67 -11.95 11.27 20.06
N ASP A 68 -11.47 11.60 18.86
CA ASP A 68 -11.68 12.90 18.20
C ASP A 68 -12.19 12.66 16.76
N GLN A 69 -13.52 12.54 16.66
CA GLN A 69 -14.25 12.40 15.40
C GLN A 69 -14.13 13.61 14.45
N ASN A 70 -13.63 14.76 14.91
CA ASN A 70 -13.40 15.90 14.01
C ASN A 70 -12.08 15.70 13.25
N ARG A 71 -11.03 15.28 13.95
CA ARG A 71 -9.68 15.08 13.39
C ARG A 71 -9.49 13.73 12.70
N TYR A 72 -9.92 12.65 13.33
CA TYR A 72 -9.66 11.29 12.85
C TYR A 72 -10.84 10.78 12.02
N LYS A 73 -10.57 10.25 10.84
CA LYS A 73 -11.57 9.76 9.88
C LYS A 73 -11.26 8.33 9.50
N VAL A 74 -12.25 7.44 9.57
CA VAL A 74 -12.11 6.08 9.03
C VAL A 74 -12.47 6.12 7.55
N ILE A 75 -11.63 5.49 6.74
CA ILE A 75 -11.79 5.35 5.29
C ILE A 75 -11.92 3.85 5.02
N CYS A 76 -13.10 3.38 4.61
CA CYS A 76 -13.18 2.09 3.94
C CYS A 76 -12.68 2.30 2.51
N GLN A 77 -11.43 1.93 2.22
CA GLN A 77 -10.84 2.17 0.91
C GLN A 77 -11.54 1.28 -0.13
N THR A 78 -12.37 1.88 -0.98
CA THR A 78 -13.13 1.19 -2.03
C THR A 78 -12.51 1.47 -3.39
N TYR A 79 -12.34 0.42 -4.20
CA TYR A 79 -11.89 0.52 -5.58
C TYR A 79 -12.54 -0.60 -6.42
N ASP A 80 -12.96 -0.29 -7.64
CA ASP A 80 -13.86 -1.12 -8.47
C ASP A 80 -15.07 -1.67 -7.69
N ASN A 81 -15.75 -0.79 -6.94
CA ASN A 81 -16.90 -1.10 -6.07
C ASN A 81 -16.64 -2.17 -4.98
N ASN A 82 -15.38 -2.53 -4.72
CA ASN A 82 -14.98 -3.47 -3.68
C ASN A 82 -14.23 -2.74 -2.56
N LYS A 83 -14.66 -2.90 -1.29
CA LYS A 83 -13.84 -2.51 -0.12
C LYS A 83 -12.55 -3.36 -0.14
N ARG A 84 -11.38 -2.72 -0.14
CA ARG A 84 -10.05 -3.36 -0.27
C ARG A 84 -9.24 -3.37 1.03
N PHE A 85 -9.32 -2.31 1.82
CA PHE A 85 -8.73 -2.19 3.15
C PHE A 85 -9.41 -1.08 3.96
N VAL A 86 -8.99 -0.88 5.21
CA VAL A 86 -9.43 0.25 6.04
C VAL A 86 -8.25 1.07 6.52
N THR A 87 -8.41 2.39 6.56
CA THR A 87 -7.42 3.33 7.09
C THR A 87 -8.07 4.24 8.14
N LEU A 88 -7.43 4.42 9.29
CA LEU A 88 -7.75 5.50 10.22
C LEU A 88 -6.80 6.67 9.93
N TYR A 89 -7.34 7.79 9.47
CA TYR A 89 -6.57 8.91 8.92
C TYR A 89 -6.60 10.15 9.83
N ASP A 90 -5.43 10.77 10.07
CA ASP A 90 -5.30 12.01 10.84
C ASP A 90 -5.32 13.23 9.91
N THR A 91 -6.47 13.89 9.78
CA THR A 91 -6.63 15.03 8.87
C THR A 91 -5.77 16.26 9.24
N LYS A 92 -5.35 16.37 10.50
CA LYS A 92 -4.50 17.48 10.98
C LYS A 92 -3.05 17.30 10.54
N ASN A 93 -2.53 16.08 10.71
CA ASN A 93 -1.17 15.70 10.32
C ASN A 93 -1.07 15.27 8.84
N ARG A 94 -2.21 14.97 8.19
CA ARG A 94 -2.34 14.52 6.80
C ARG A 94 -1.60 13.23 6.49
N ILE A 95 -1.59 12.34 7.46
CA ILE A 95 -1.02 10.99 7.38
C ILE A 95 -1.99 9.98 8.02
N PRO A 96 -1.97 8.71 7.59
CA PRO A 96 -2.65 7.65 8.31
C PRO A 96 -2.06 7.44 9.70
N VAL A 97 -2.93 7.16 10.68
CA VAL A 97 -2.55 6.56 11.97
C VAL A 97 -2.20 5.10 11.74
N PHE A 98 -3.08 4.37 11.03
CA PHE A 98 -2.83 3.03 10.53
C PHE A 98 -3.68 2.68 9.29
N SER A 99 -3.22 1.71 8.51
CA SER A 99 -4.02 0.93 7.57
C SER A 99 -4.06 -0.53 8.01
N ALA A 100 -5.23 -1.17 7.96
CA ALA A 100 -5.44 -2.58 8.29
C ALA A 100 -6.05 -3.33 7.08
N TYR A 101 -5.51 -4.52 6.80
CA TYR A 101 -5.78 -5.26 5.56
C TYR A 101 -5.61 -6.76 5.72
N LYS A 102 -6.26 -7.51 4.81
CA LYS A 102 -6.15 -8.98 4.72
C LYS A 102 -5.18 -9.39 3.63
N TYR A 103 -4.11 -10.08 4.00
CA TYR A 103 -3.26 -10.78 3.05
C TYR A 103 -3.94 -12.07 2.57
N ARG A 104 -4.16 -12.16 1.26
CA ARG A 104 -4.87 -13.26 0.58
C ARG A 104 -4.01 -13.91 -0.51
N GLY A 105 -2.69 -13.81 -0.36
CA GLY A 105 -1.71 -14.11 -1.41
C GLY A 105 -1.45 -12.92 -2.34
N ASP A 106 -0.43 -13.05 -3.19
CA ASP A 106 0.14 -12.01 -4.03
C ASP A 106 0.15 -12.44 -5.51
N LYS A 107 -0.48 -11.67 -6.41
CA LYS A 107 -0.54 -11.98 -7.85
C LYS A 107 -0.38 -10.74 -8.72
N GLY A 108 0.26 -10.92 -9.88
CA GLY A 108 0.52 -9.83 -10.83
C GLY A 108 1.68 -8.93 -10.40
N LYS A 109 2.08 -8.01 -11.29
CA LYS A 109 3.10 -6.98 -11.01
C LYS A 109 2.47 -5.82 -10.23
N ARG A 110 3.31 -4.96 -9.63
CA ARG A 110 2.89 -3.63 -9.18
C ARG A 110 2.31 -2.86 -10.40
N PRO A 111 1.12 -2.26 -10.31
CA PRO A 111 0.56 -1.46 -11.39
C PRO A 111 1.37 -0.18 -11.58
N ASP A 112 1.35 0.35 -12.80
CA ASP A 112 1.63 1.78 -13.02
C ASP A 112 0.31 2.53 -12.83
N THR A 113 0.30 3.53 -11.95
CA THR A 113 -0.92 4.18 -11.45
C THR A 113 -0.56 5.51 -10.79
N PRO A 114 -1.28 6.61 -11.11
CA PRO A 114 -1.08 7.90 -10.45
C PRO A 114 -1.57 7.84 -9.00
N TRP A 115 -1.00 8.68 -8.14
CA TRP A 115 -1.43 8.80 -6.76
C TRP A 115 -2.80 9.47 -6.66
N MET A 116 -3.72 8.78 -5.98
CA MET A 116 -5.11 9.18 -5.81
C MET A 116 -5.34 9.91 -4.49
N ILE A 117 -6.44 10.65 -4.43
CA ILE A 117 -6.91 11.38 -3.25
C ILE A 117 -8.34 10.92 -2.91
N GLU A 118 -8.82 11.29 -1.74
CA GLU A 118 -10.16 11.03 -1.24
C GLU A 118 -10.98 12.33 -1.24
N PRO A 119 -11.80 12.61 -2.27
CA PRO A 119 -12.57 13.85 -2.37
C PRO A 119 -13.49 14.09 -1.16
N GLN A 120 -14.01 13.02 -0.58
CA GLN A 120 -14.90 13.00 0.58
C GLN A 120 -14.24 13.35 1.93
N LEU A 121 -12.91 13.53 1.97
CA LEU A 121 -12.24 14.19 3.11
C LEU A 121 -12.30 15.72 3.04
N GLU A 122 -12.58 16.30 1.87
CA GLU A 122 -12.62 17.76 1.68
C GLU A 122 -14.03 18.32 1.83
N GLU A 123 -14.13 19.57 2.28
CA GLU A 123 -15.39 20.30 2.41
C GLU A 123 -15.92 20.71 1.02
N ASN A 124 -16.78 19.88 0.44
CA ASN A 124 -17.57 20.22 -0.74
C ASN A 124 -18.40 21.49 -0.52
N ASN A 125 -18.45 22.34 -1.58
CA ASN A 125 -19.37 23.47 -1.86
C ASN A 125 -18.65 24.75 -2.35
N GLY A 126 -17.76 24.63 -3.34
CA GLY A 126 -17.12 25.79 -3.97
C GLY A 126 -16.71 25.55 -5.42
N ASN A 127 -17.41 26.20 -6.37
CA ASN A 127 -17.03 26.17 -7.78
C ASN A 127 -15.71 26.93 -8.02
N MET A 128 -14.91 26.47 -9.00
CA MET A 128 -13.69 27.15 -9.48
C MET A 128 -12.61 27.42 -8.40
N ARG A 129 -12.40 26.47 -7.48
CA ARG A 129 -11.27 26.54 -6.53
C ARG A 129 -9.93 26.12 -7.16
N ALA A 130 -8.90 26.91 -6.89
CA ALA A 130 -7.48 26.57 -7.11
C ALA A 130 -6.77 26.17 -5.79
N GLU A 131 -7.53 25.81 -4.75
CA GLU A 131 -6.99 25.58 -3.41
C GLU A 131 -6.23 24.25 -3.28
N ARG A 132 -5.06 24.31 -2.62
CA ARG A 132 -4.34 23.14 -2.07
C ARG A 132 -5.27 22.46 -1.05
N LEU A 133 -5.36 21.12 -1.11
CA LEU A 133 -6.24 20.32 -0.25
C LEU A 133 -6.11 20.72 1.23
N ARG A 134 -7.17 20.61 2.01
CA ARG A 134 -7.19 21.06 3.41
C ARG A 134 -6.90 19.89 4.35
N ASN A 135 -7.59 18.78 4.15
CA ASN A 135 -7.72 17.72 5.15
C ASN A 135 -6.84 16.49 4.84
N GLN A 136 -6.18 16.44 3.68
CA GLN A 136 -5.31 15.34 3.29
C GLN A 136 -4.03 15.77 2.55
N ALA A 137 -3.09 14.85 2.40
CA ALA A 137 -1.90 15.02 1.57
C ALA A 137 -2.25 15.09 0.08
N SER A 138 -1.55 15.94 -0.67
CA SER A 138 -1.68 16.07 -2.13
C SER A 138 -0.37 15.70 -2.81
N ASP A 139 -0.44 15.30 -4.07
CA ASP A 139 0.74 14.86 -4.81
C ASP A 139 1.77 16.00 -5.03
N GLN A 140 1.33 17.25 -4.86
CA GLN A 140 2.18 18.45 -4.84
C GLN A 140 3.04 18.57 -3.57
N ASP A 141 2.62 17.98 -2.44
CA ASP A 141 3.35 18.11 -1.16
C ASP A 141 4.64 17.30 -1.12
N TYR A 142 4.75 16.26 -1.96
CA TYR A 142 5.95 15.43 -2.07
C TYR A 142 6.94 15.92 -3.14
N LYS A 143 6.54 16.82 -4.05
CA LYS A 143 7.42 17.28 -5.14
C LYS A 143 8.64 18.04 -4.60
N ASN A 144 9.80 17.72 -5.16
CA ASN A 144 11.10 18.32 -4.84
C ASN A 144 11.55 18.15 -3.37
N THR A 145 10.95 17.22 -2.62
CA THR A 145 11.28 16.98 -1.20
C THR A 145 12.35 15.92 -0.97
N GLY A 146 12.64 15.07 -1.98
CA GLY A 146 13.48 13.90 -1.82
C GLY A 146 12.86 12.75 -0.99
N SER A 147 11.64 12.91 -0.48
CA SER A 147 10.94 11.87 0.29
C SER A 147 10.09 10.97 -0.61
N ASP A 148 10.10 9.66 -0.32
CA ASP A 148 9.19 8.71 -0.93
C ASP A 148 7.78 8.81 -0.33
N ARG A 149 6.80 8.28 -1.08
CA ARG A 149 5.44 7.99 -0.60
C ARG A 149 5.41 6.56 -0.06
N GLY A 150 5.89 6.38 1.18
CA GLY A 150 5.88 5.09 1.88
C GLY A 150 4.46 4.61 2.09
N HIS A 151 4.15 3.36 1.74
CA HIS A 151 2.78 2.82 1.88
C HIS A 151 2.59 2.18 3.24
N LEU A 152 1.38 2.19 3.78
CA LEU A 152 1.04 1.39 4.96
C LEU A 152 0.46 0.02 4.57
N PHE A 153 -0.47 -0.03 3.62
CA PHE A 153 -0.76 -1.26 2.87
C PHE A 153 0.09 -1.27 1.58
N PRO A 154 1.18 -2.05 1.51
CA PRO A 154 2.05 -2.05 0.34
C PRO A 154 1.41 -2.77 -0.84
N SER A 155 1.55 -2.18 -2.03
CA SER A 155 1.11 -2.77 -3.30
C SER A 155 1.70 -4.17 -3.57
N GLY A 156 2.81 -4.53 -2.92
CA GLY A 156 3.35 -5.90 -2.96
C GLY A 156 2.36 -6.96 -2.46
N TYR A 157 1.50 -6.63 -1.49
CA TYR A 157 0.66 -7.58 -0.75
C TYR A 157 -0.73 -7.83 -1.38
N GLY A 158 -1.21 -6.96 -2.28
CA GLY A 158 -2.55 -7.11 -2.87
C GLY A 158 -2.71 -8.38 -3.72
N CYS A 159 -3.86 -9.06 -3.62
CA CYS A 159 -4.09 -10.36 -4.24
C CYS A 159 -4.51 -10.32 -5.71
N ASP A 160 -4.94 -9.15 -6.19
CA ASP A 160 -5.27 -8.87 -7.60
C ASP A 160 -4.84 -7.45 -7.99
N ILE A 161 -4.84 -7.13 -9.29
CA ILE A 161 -4.33 -5.85 -9.80
C ILE A 161 -5.15 -4.64 -9.31
N SER A 162 -6.45 -4.80 -9.11
CA SER A 162 -7.37 -3.74 -8.66
C SER A 162 -7.17 -3.46 -7.16
N GLU A 163 -6.94 -4.50 -6.35
CA GLU A 163 -6.44 -4.32 -4.98
C GLU A 163 -5.08 -3.63 -4.94
N LYS A 164 -4.12 -4.05 -5.79
CA LYS A 164 -2.81 -3.39 -5.88
C LYS A 164 -2.91 -1.91 -6.29
N THR A 165 -3.82 -1.56 -7.20
CA THR A 165 -4.11 -0.18 -7.59
C THR A 165 -4.71 0.63 -6.44
N SER A 166 -5.62 0.05 -5.66
CA SER A 166 -6.24 0.72 -4.51
C SER A 166 -5.25 1.19 -3.44
N THR A 167 -4.04 0.62 -3.37
CA THR A 167 -2.99 1.03 -2.42
C THR A 167 -2.35 2.39 -2.72
N PHE A 168 -2.53 2.94 -3.92
CA PHE A 168 -1.92 4.20 -4.38
C PHE A 168 -2.72 5.44 -3.96
N THR A 169 -3.33 5.43 -2.78
CA THR A 169 -4.04 6.59 -2.23
C THR A 169 -3.13 7.33 -1.25
N LEU A 170 -3.11 8.67 -1.31
CA LEU A 170 -2.28 9.49 -0.41
C LEU A 170 -2.75 9.45 1.05
N THR A 171 -3.92 8.87 1.29
CA THR A 171 -4.43 8.50 2.61
C THR A 171 -3.80 7.22 3.15
N ASN A 172 -3.33 6.30 2.30
CA ASN A 172 -2.58 5.09 2.65
C ASN A 172 -1.05 5.33 2.70
N ALA A 173 -0.57 6.58 2.60
CA ALA A 173 0.85 6.88 2.45
C ALA A 173 1.39 7.97 3.39
N VAL A 174 2.70 7.92 3.62
CA VAL A 174 3.46 8.85 4.46
C VAL A 174 4.75 9.34 3.78
N PRO A 175 5.31 10.49 4.20
CA PRO A 175 6.70 10.86 3.91
C PRO A 175 7.66 9.83 4.51
N GLN A 176 8.32 9.05 3.67
CA GLN A 176 9.32 8.07 4.12
C GLN A 176 10.68 8.37 3.49
N VAL A 177 11.74 8.26 4.29
CA VAL A 177 13.11 8.45 3.81
C VAL A 177 13.47 7.35 2.81
N PRO A 178 14.00 7.64 1.61
CA PRO A 178 14.16 6.64 0.55
C PRO A 178 14.99 5.41 0.93
N SER A 179 16.10 5.59 1.67
CA SER A 179 16.93 4.47 2.12
C SER A 179 16.25 3.61 3.20
N PHE A 180 15.27 4.15 3.93
CA PHE A 180 14.43 3.37 4.83
C PHE A 180 13.36 2.60 4.04
N ASN A 181 12.56 3.31 3.23
CA ASN A 181 11.51 2.73 2.39
C ASN A 181 12.03 1.61 1.49
N GLN A 182 13.03 1.92 0.66
CA GLN A 182 13.58 1.01 -0.36
C GLN A 182 14.56 -0.01 0.24
N GLY A 183 15.04 0.23 1.47
CA GLY A 183 16.00 -0.62 2.19
C GLY A 183 15.34 -1.54 3.21
N SER A 184 15.51 -1.23 4.50
CA SER A 184 15.13 -2.13 5.61
C SER A 184 13.62 -2.30 5.76
N TRP A 185 12.81 -1.31 5.34
CA TRP A 185 11.36 -1.43 5.30
C TRP A 185 10.91 -2.41 4.21
N SER A 186 11.33 -2.20 2.95
CA SER A 186 11.09 -3.12 1.82
C SER A 186 11.50 -4.57 2.13
N LYS A 187 12.66 -4.79 2.76
CA LYS A 187 13.11 -6.13 3.18
C LYS A 187 12.24 -6.75 4.28
N MET A 188 11.76 -5.93 5.23
CA MET A 188 10.79 -6.37 6.24
C MET A 188 9.46 -6.78 5.58
N GLU A 189 8.97 -5.97 4.65
CA GLU A 189 7.77 -6.27 3.86
C GLU A 189 7.90 -7.59 3.09
N ASP A 190 9.04 -7.85 2.43
CA ASP A 190 9.32 -9.11 1.74
C ASP A 190 9.33 -10.31 2.71
N CYS A 191 9.93 -10.16 3.90
CA CYS A 191 9.99 -11.22 4.90
C CYS A 191 8.64 -11.55 5.53
N VAL A 192 7.87 -10.54 5.92
CA VAL A 192 6.51 -10.74 6.45
C VAL A 192 5.63 -11.36 5.36
N LYS A 193 5.68 -10.88 4.11
CA LYS A 193 4.98 -11.48 2.96
C LYS A 193 5.36 -12.96 2.76
N CYS A 194 6.64 -13.30 2.89
CA CYS A 194 7.10 -14.69 2.79
C CYS A 194 6.54 -15.59 3.90
N VAL A 195 6.42 -15.11 5.14
CA VAL A 195 5.76 -15.87 6.22
C VAL A 195 4.26 -15.98 5.95
N LEU A 196 3.58 -14.88 5.65
CA LEU A 196 2.15 -14.84 5.34
C LEU A 196 1.79 -15.80 4.18
N LYS A 197 2.63 -15.88 3.15
CA LYS A 197 2.43 -16.73 1.97
C LYS A 197 2.63 -18.22 2.21
N ASN A 198 3.53 -18.60 3.12
CA ASN A 198 3.93 -20.00 3.31
C ASN A 198 3.38 -20.65 4.59
N TYR A 199 2.96 -19.86 5.60
CA TYR A 199 2.52 -20.36 6.90
C TYR A 199 1.10 -19.95 7.31
N CYS A 200 0.58 -18.81 6.85
CA CYS A 200 -0.76 -18.32 7.24
C CYS A 200 -1.89 -18.97 6.42
N LEU A 201 -2.01 -20.29 6.55
CA LEU A 201 -3.12 -21.08 6.01
C LEU A 201 -4.16 -21.30 7.12
N ASN A 202 -5.40 -20.87 6.89
CA ASN A 202 -6.51 -21.18 7.79
C ASN A 202 -6.91 -22.67 7.70
N ASN A 203 -7.85 -23.11 8.53
CA ASN A 203 -8.28 -24.52 8.59
C ASN A 203 -8.86 -25.08 7.27
N ASN A 204 -9.19 -24.23 6.30
CA ASN A 204 -9.67 -24.63 4.98
C ASN A 204 -8.54 -24.69 3.92
N GLY A 205 -7.27 -24.54 4.32
CA GLY A 205 -6.13 -24.48 3.41
C GLY A 205 -6.03 -23.19 2.59
N VAL A 206 -6.73 -22.12 3.00
CA VAL A 206 -6.75 -20.83 2.29
C VAL A 206 -5.79 -19.85 2.97
N ILE A 207 -5.02 -19.09 2.18
CA ILE A 207 -4.14 -18.02 2.69
C ILE A 207 -5.00 -16.92 3.31
N GLU A 208 -4.83 -16.72 4.61
CA GLU A 208 -5.53 -15.70 5.37
C GLU A 208 -4.62 -15.16 6.48
N GLY A 209 -4.06 -13.97 6.25
CA GLY A 209 -3.32 -13.22 7.27
C GLY A 209 -3.91 -11.83 7.49
N TYR A 210 -3.89 -11.38 8.74
CA TYR A 210 -4.34 -10.05 9.15
C TYR A 210 -3.11 -9.19 9.41
N VAL A 211 -3.08 -7.97 8.85
CA VAL A 211 -1.92 -7.07 8.97
C VAL A 211 -2.40 -5.66 9.31
N VAL A 212 -1.70 -5.00 10.22
CA VAL A 212 -1.91 -3.61 10.60
C VAL A 212 -0.56 -2.91 10.53
N THR A 213 -0.48 -1.85 9.73
CA THR A 213 0.71 -1.01 9.58
C THR A 213 0.34 0.40 9.97
N GLY A 214 1.20 1.10 10.70
CA GLY A 214 0.94 2.44 11.23
C GLY A 214 2.16 3.34 11.29
N ALA A 215 1.90 4.61 11.58
CA ALA A 215 2.91 5.66 11.62
C ALA A 215 2.82 6.44 12.93
N VAL A 216 3.99 6.68 13.54
CA VAL A 216 4.12 7.53 14.73
C VAL A 216 4.45 8.95 14.23
N PRO A 217 3.61 9.98 14.49
CA PRO A 217 3.90 11.35 14.05
C PRO A 217 5.27 11.85 14.50
N GLY A 218 5.88 12.71 13.69
CA GLY A 218 7.13 13.40 13.99
C GLY A 218 6.93 14.90 14.23
N THR A 219 8.02 15.61 14.44
CA THR A 219 8.03 17.07 14.70
C THR A 219 8.07 17.92 13.43
N GLU A 220 8.37 17.32 12.27
CA GLU A 220 8.59 18.02 11.00
C GLU A 220 7.47 17.76 9.99
N ASN A 221 7.33 18.63 8.98
CA ASN A 221 6.28 18.53 7.97
C ASN A 221 6.81 18.83 6.56
N LEU A 222 6.60 17.93 5.59
CA LEU A 222 6.84 18.21 4.17
C LEU A 222 6.04 19.43 3.73
N ASN A 223 6.74 20.38 3.09
CA ASN A 223 6.18 21.62 2.53
C ASN A 223 5.19 22.33 3.49
N ASN A 224 5.50 22.29 4.79
CA ASN A 224 4.71 22.83 5.91
C ASN A 224 3.26 22.32 6.01
N ARG A 225 2.95 21.10 5.52
CA ARG A 225 1.58 20.53 5.60
C ARG A 225 1.45 19.05 5.94
N VAL A 226 2.32 18.18 5.43
CA VAL A 226 2.19 16.72 5.61
C VAL A 226 3.23 16.25 6.61
N ASN A 227 2.81 15.70 7.74
CA ASN A 227 3.70 15.32 8.81
C ASN A 227 4.68 14.22 8.37
N ILE A 228 5.96 14.41 8.69
CA ILE A 228 6.98 13.38 8.52
C ILE A 228 6.92 12.52 9.78
N PRO A 229 6.48 11.24 9.71
CA PRO A 229 6.44 10.38 10.88
C PRO A 229 7.86 10.13 11.40
N SER A 230 8.01 10.06 12.72
CA SER A 230 9.27 9.73 13.39
C SER A 230 9.62 8.25 13.27
N LYS A 231 8.61 7.38 13.33
CA LYS A 231 8.74 5.92 13.14
C LYS A 231 7.60 5.38 12.29
N LEU A 232 7.85 4.30 11.56
CA LEU A 232 6.81 3.42 11.03
C LEU A 232 6.83 2.08 11.78
N TRP A 233 5.67 1.46 11.96
CA TRP A 233 5.51 0.14 12.56
C TRP A 233 4.57 -0.73 11.72
N SER A 234 4.78 -2.04 11.73
CA SER A 234 3.87 -3.03 11.15
C SER A 234 3.76 -4.23 12.08
N ALA A 235 2.58 -4.85 12.11
CA ALA A 235 2.34 -6.08 12.84
C ALA A 235 1.40 -6.97 12.02
N PHE A 236 1.60 -8.28 12.11
CA PHE A 236 0.69 -9.26 11.52
C PHE A 236 0.28 -10.33 12.52
N CYS A 237 -0.85 -10.96 12.25
CA CYS A 237 -1.34 -12.12 12.97
C CYS A 237 -2.13 -13.05 12.03
N CYS A 238 -2.00 -14.36 12.22
CA CYS A 238 -2.73 -15.37 11.45
C CYS A 238 -2.81 -16.70 12.18
N TYR A 239 -3.73 -17.56 11.76
CA TYR A 239 -3.67 -18.98 12.10
C TYR A 239 -2.76 -19.70 11.10
N SER A 240 -1.99 -20.68 11.59
CA SER A 240 -1.23 -21.61 10.76
C SER A 240 -1.73 -23.03 10.94
N GLN A 241 -2.35 -23.58 9.90
CA GLN A 241 -2.73 -24.99 9.85
C GLN A 241 -1.51 -25.93 9.84
N THR A 242 -0.35 -25.49 9.34
CA THR A 242 0.86 -26.33 9.25
C THR A 242 1.62 -26.42 10.57
N GLU A 243 1.77 -25.31 11.30
CA GLU A 243 2.35 -25.31 12.65
C GLU A 243 1.28 -25.57 13.75
N ASN A 244 0.00 -25.68 13.37
CA ASN A 244 -1.18 -25.87 14.23
C ASN A 244 -1.27 -24.87 15.42
N MET A 245 -0.99 -23.60 15.13
CA MET A 245 -0.97 -22.52 16.12
C MET A 245 -1.24 -21.15 15.49
N TRP A 246 -1.55 -20.16 16.32
CA TRP A 246 -1.51 -18.75 15.90
C TRP A 246 -0.07 -18.27 15.79
N LEU A 247 0.22 -17.50 14.76
CA LEU A 247 1.50 -16.83 14.52
C LEU A 247 1.28 -15.32 14.51
N ALA A 248 2.17 -14.58 15.16
CA ALA A 248 2.21 -13.13 15.08
C ALA A 248 3.64 -12.60 15.23
N SER A 249 3.89 -11.37 14.79
CA SER A 249 5.09 -10.57 15.10
C SER A 249 4.83 -9.10 14.76
N ALA A 250 5.68 -8.23 15.31
CA ALA A 250 5.75 -6.81 15.00
C ALA A 250 7.15 -6.39 14.56
N HIS A 251 7.23 -5.29 13.83
CA HIS A 251 8.45 -4.65 13.33
C HIS A 251 8.26 -3.13 13.42
N TRP A 252 9.31 -2.38 13.75
CA TRP A 252 9.31 -0.92 13.60
C TRP A 252 10.71 -0.39 13.33
N GLY A 253 10.78 0.81 12.75
CA GLY A 253 12.03 1.50 12.42
C GLY A 253 11.89 3.01 12.47
N ASP A 254 12.99 3.69 12.73
CA ASP A 254 13.10 5.15 12.68
C ASP A 254 13.16 5.62 11.23
N ASN A 255 12.41 6.68 10.92
CA ASN A 255 12.29 7.23 9.57
C ASN A 255 13.48 8.13 9.21
N VAL A 256 14.68 7.54 9.16
CA VAL A 256 15.96 8.25 9.00
C VAL A 256 16.89 7.56 8.00
N GLU A 257 17.86 8.29 7.45
CA GLU A 257 18.69 7.82 6.32
C GLU A 257 19.54 6.58 6.63
N ARG A 258 20.02 6.45 7.87
CA ARG A 258 20.88 5.35 8.33
C ARG A 258 20.04 4.36 9.14
N GLN A 259 19.93 3.14 8.63
CA GLN A 259 19.18 2.03 9.22
C GLN A 259 20.04 0.75 9.21
N PRO A 260 19.75 -0.23 10.10
CA PRO A 260 20.29 -1.58 9.96
C PRO A 260 19.79 -2.23 8.66
N ASP A 261 20.50 -3.26 8.17
CA ASP A 261 20.15 -3.93 6.92
C ASP A 261 18.74 -4.55 6.91
N TYR A 262 18.23 -4.96 8.08
CA TYR A 262 16.88 -5.49 8.29
C TYR A 262 16.29 -4.86 9.56
N LEU A 263 14.98 -4.69 9.61
CA LEU A 263 14.28 -4.40 10.86
C LEU A 263 14.25 -5.63 11.76
N GLU A 264 14.36 -5.40 13.07
CA GLU A 264 14.26 -6.45 14.08
C GLU A 264 12.83 -6.97 14.17
N THR A 265 12.70 -8.29 14.34
CA THR A 265 11.41 -8.97 14.49
C THR A 265 11.11 -9.12 15.98
N ARG A 266 10.06 -8.45 16.43
CA ARG A 266 9.70 -8.28 17.83
C ARG A 266 8.30 -8.82 18.13
N THR A 267 7.97 -8.91 19.40
CA THR A 267 6.70 -9.44 19.90
C THR A 267 5.57 -8.39 19.86
N LEU A 268 4.30 -8.83 19.90
CA LEU A 268 3.17 -7.91 20.03
C LEU A 268 3.08 -7.25 21.43
N ALA A 269 3.72 -7.85 22.45
CA ALA A 269 3.89 -7.26 23.77
C ALA A 269 4.87 -6.09 23.73
N GLU A 270 6.04 -6.24 23.09
CA GLU A 270 7.01 -5.14 22.97
C GLU A 270 6.47 -3.97 22.14
N LEU A 271 5.67 -4.20 21.09
CA LEU A 271 5.04 -3.12 20.31
C LEU A 271 4.18 -2.23 21.20
N ASN A 272 3.31 -2.85 22.01
CA ASN A 272 2.44 -2.16 22.95
C ASN A 272 3.27 -1.46 24.04
N ASN A 273 4.21 -2.18 24.68
CA ASN A 273 5.03 -1.63 25.76
C ASN A 273 6.00 -0.50 25.32
N THR A 274 6.40 -0.46 24.03
CA THR A 274 7.36 0.53 23.52
C THR A 274 6.67 1.74 22.88
N LEU A 275 5.58 1.52 22.13
CA LEU A 275 4.95 2.54 21.30
C LEU A 275 3.47 2.83 21.67
N SER A 276 2.89 2.07 22.62
CA SER A 276 1.48 2.18 23.04
C SER A 276 0.45 1.87 21.94
N TYR A 277 0.78 0.99 20.98
CA TYR A 277 -0.18 0.48 19.99
C TYR A 277 -0.43 -1.00 20.24
N ASP A 278 -1.69 -1.40 20.41
CA ASP A 278 -2.08 -2.81 20.34
C ASP A 278 -2.77 -3.10 19.00
N ALA A 279 -1.99 -3.65 18.06
CA ALA A 279 -2.47 -4.00 16.72
C ALA A 279 -3.50 -5.15 16.72
N PHE A 280 -3.48 -6.03 17.73
CA PHE A 280 -4.36 -7.21 17.81
C PHE A 280 -4.73 -7.51 19.28
N PRO A 281 -5.79 -6.88 19.82
CA PRO A 281 -6.19 -7.07 21.22
C PRO A 281 -6.65 -8.49 21.60
N ILE A 282 -6.92 -9.37 20.62
CA ILE A 282 -7.46 -10.71 20.83
C ILE A 282 -6.74 -11.79 19.99
N GLN A 283 -6.83 -13.04 20.44
CA GLN A 283 -6.43 -14.30 19.77
C GLN A 283 -4.92 -14.49 19.48
N CYS A 284 -4.19 -13.43 19.18
CA CYS A 284 -2.80 -13.48 18.74
C CYS A 284 -1.81 -13.74 19.90
N PRO A 285 -0.73 -14.51 19.69
CA PRO A 285 0.30 -14.70 20.70
C PRO A 285 1.02 -13.38 20.96
N ARG A 286 1.11 -12.98 22.23
CA ARG A 286 1.68 -11.68 22.60
C ARG A 286 3.20 -11.69 22.66
N ASP A 287 3.79 -12.77 23.16
CA ASP A 287 5.18 -12.83 23.64
C ASP A 287 6.11 -13.73 22.78
N THR A 288 5.67 -14.13 21.58
CA THR A 288 6.48 -14.94 20.64
C THR A 288 6.69 -14.23 19.30
N THR A 289 7.59 -14.77 18.47
CA THR A 289 7.87 -14.26 17.12
C THR A 289 8.00 -15.40 16.11
N VAL A 290 7.92 -15.08 14.81
CA VAL A 290 8.12 -16.06 13.72
C VAL A 290 9.58 -16.28 13.32
N THR A 291 10.56 -15.82 14.12
CA THR A 291 11.99 -15.86 13.76
C THR A 291 12.53 -17.28 13.56
N GLU A 292 11.95 -18.28 14.23
CA GLU A 292 12.25 -19.71 14.04
C GLU A 292 11.78 -20.27 12.69
N LEU A 293 10.87 -19.58 12.00
CA LEU A 293 10.40 -19.95 10.66
C LEU A 293 11.29 -19.38 9.55
N TYR A 294 12.06 -18.32 9.80
CA TYR A 294 12.92 -17.70 8.78
C TYR A 294 13.95 -18.67 8.16
N PRO A 295 14.64 -19.55 8.91
CA PRO A 295 15.54 -20.55 8.32
C PRO A 295 14.82 -21.62 7.48
N LYS A 296 13.52 -21.82 7.70
CA LYS A 296 12.67 -22.80 7.00
C LYS A 296 12.11 -22.26 5.67
N LEU A 297 12.16 -20.93 5.44
CA LEU A 297 11.53 -20.30 4.27
C LEU A 297 12.16 -20.72 2.92
N PRO A 298 11.36 -20.79 1.83
CA PRO A 298 11.83 -21.24 0.53
C PRO A 298 12.72 -20.20 -0.16
N LYS A 299 14.04 -20.38 -0.07
CA LYS A 299 15.07 -19.52 -0.69
C LYS A 299 14.84 -19.20 -2.19
N LYS A 300 14.13 -20.08 -2.91
CA LYS A 300 13.77 -19.89 -4.33
C LYS A 300 12.67 -18.82 -4.58
N GLN A 301 11.96 -18.36 -3.55
CA GLN A 301 10.94 -17.30 -3.65
C GLN A 301 11.49 -15.89 -3.32
N ASN A 302 12.81 -15.71 -3.32
CA ASN A 302 13.51 -14.50 -2.88
C ASN A 302 13.30 -14.12 -1.40
N CYS A 303 12.84 -15.06 -0.57
CA CYS A 303 12.69 -14.90 0.87
C CYS A 303 14.06 -14.83 1.58
N GLN A 304 14.72 -13.68 1.52
CA GLN A 304 15.96 -13.39 2.23
C GLN A 304 15.64 -12.71 3.56
N CYS A 305 15.68 -13.48 4.66
CA CYS A 305 15.34 -13.01 5.99
C CYS A 305 16.48 -13.24 6.99
N PRO A 306 16.63 -12.40 8.03
CA PRO A 306 17.69 -12.53 9.01
C PRO A 306 17.57 -13.87 9.74
N ALA A 307 18.67 -14.62 9.80
CA ALA A 307 18.70 -15.95 10.40
C ALA A 307 18.81 -15.86 11.93
N GLN A 308 17.64 -15.75 12.58
CA GLN A 308 17.45 -15.56 14.04
C GLN A 308 17.94 -14.20 14.59
N PRO A 309 17.39 -13.74 15.74
CA PRO A 309 17.80 -12.48 16.37
C PRO A 309 19.20 -12.57 16.98
N LEU A 310 19.84 -11.40 17.18
CA LEU A 310 21.04 -11.27 18.00
C LEU A 310 20.68 -11.51 19.47
N THR A 311 20.96 -12.71 19.98
CA THR A 311 20.53 -13.16 21.30
C THR A 311 21.33 -12.59 22.47
N THR A 312 21.07 -11.31 22.77
CA THR A 312 21.11 -10.78 24.15
C THR A 312 19.67 -10.52 24.57
N THR A 313 18.97 -11.44 25.26
CA THR A 313 19.40 -12.07 26.52
C THR A 313 18.85 -13.50 26.63
N ALA A 314 19.54 -14.39 27.37
CA ALA A 314 19.02 -15.72 27.69
C ALA A 314 17.81 -15.64 28.66
N PRO A 315 16.88 -16.63 28.63
CA PRO A 315 15.79 -16.69 29.61
C PRO A 315 16.31 -16.77 31.06
N PRO A 316 15.65 -16.14 32.04
CA PRO A 316 16.03 -16.26 33.45
C PRO A 316 15.79 -17.70 33.92
N THR A 317 16.88 -18.46 34.12
CA THR A 317 16.81 -19.82 34.67
C THR A 317 16.38 -19.79 36.13
N THR A 318 15.14 -20.22 36.40
CA THR A 318 14.61 -20.44 37.75
C THR A 318 15.28 -21.64 38.42
N THR A 319 16.49 -21.44 38.94
CA THR A 319 17.22 -22.43 39.73
C THR A 319 16.79 -22.39 41.20
N THR A 320 15.81 -23.22 41.54
CA THR A 320 15.48 -23.56 42.94
C THR A 320 16.74 -24.09 43.65
N PRO A 321 17.20 -23.49 44.76
CA PRO A 321 18.37 -23.99 45.48
C PRO A 321 18.06 -25.31 46.18
N SER A 322 18.62 -26.41 45.67
CA SER A 322 18.62 -27.70 46.39
C SER A 322 19.85 -27.77 47.29
N THR A 323 19.64 -27.93 48.59
CA THR A 323 20.71 -27.94 49.59
C THR A 323 21.35 -29.31 49.74
N THR A 324 22.59 -29.45 49.30
CA THR A 324 23.52 -30.48 49.79
C THR A 324 24.82 -29.80 50.20
N ALA A 325 25.30 -30.07 51.41
CA ALA A 325 26.53 -29.48 51.93
C ALA A 325 27.71 -30.43 51.70
N GLU A 326 28.87 -29.87 51.36
CA GLU A 326 30.16 -30.53 51.59
C GLU A 326 31.19 -29.47 51.99
N ALA A 327 32.15 -29.85 52.85
CA ALA A 327 32.97 -28.91 53.60
C ALA A 327 34.42 -28.87 53.10
N GLN A 328 35.07 -27.72 53.22
CA GLN A 328 36.54 -27.66 53.24
C GLN A 328 37.07 -26.53 54.11
N THR A 329 38.22 -26.79 54.74
CA THR A 329 38.80 -26.00 55.83
C THR A 329 39.76 -24.93 55.33
N THR A 330 39.70 -23.74 55.95
CA THR A 330 40.74 -22.70 55.85
C THR A 330 41.32 -22.38 57.23
N THR A 331 42.61 -22.05 57.26
CA THR A 331 43.41 -21.87 58.47
C THR A 331 43.64 -20.41 58.84
N VAL A 332 43.91 -20.15 60.12
CA VAL A 332 44.12 -18.81 60.72
C VAL A 332 45.40 -18.86 61.55
N PRO A 333 46.39 -17.97 61.31
CA PRO A 333 46.68 -16.89 62.29
C PRO A 333 47.31 -15.61 61.66
N PRO A 334 47.69 -14.57 62.44
CA PRO A 334 47.30 -14.22 63.81
C PRO A 334 46.65 -12.83 63.95
N THR A 335 46.16 -12.51 65.15
CA THR A 335 45.62 -11.19 65.55
C THR A 335 46.72 -10.25 66.05
N THR A 336 46.56 -8.93 65.86
CA THR A 336 47.25 -7.90 66.66
C THR A 336 46.25 -6.84 67.13
N THR A 337 46.28 -6.52 68.43
CA THR A 337 45.33 -5.61 69.09
C THR A 337 45.96 -4.23 69.32
N VAL A 338 45.19 -3.16 69.10
CA VAL A 338 45.45 -1.83 69.68
C VAL A 338 44.19 -1.35 70.37
N LEU A 339 44.33 -0.78 71.56
CA LEU A 339 43.23 -0.35 72.44
C LEU A 339 43.29 1.17 72.65
N THR A 340 42.14 1.85 72.60
CA THR A 340 41.99 3.20 73.17
C THR A 340 40.55 3.42 73.65
N THR A 341 40.39 4.06 74.81
CA THR A 341 39.11 4.20 75.52
C THR A 341 39.04 5.51 76.29
N THR A 342 37.99 6.34 76.11
CA THR A 342 37.39 7.18 77.18
C THR A 342 36.08 7.87 76.76
N THR A 343 35.01 7.63 77.52
CA THR A 343 33.97 8.56 78.07
C THR A 343 33.66 9.91 77.37
N LYS A 344 32.40 10.30 77.08
CA LYS A 344 31.20 10.53 77.96
C LYS A 344 31.41 11.74 78.92
N THR A 345 30.54 12.76 79.03
CA THR A 345 29.14 12.80 79.57
C THR A 345 28.52 14.20 79.31
N THR A 346 27.21 14.40 79.03
CA THR A 346 26.07 14.94 79.88
C THR A 346 25.03 15.59 78.93
N ALA A 347 23.71 15.81 79.20
CA ALA A 347 22.70 15.35 80.16
C ALA A 347 21.25 15.72 79.63
N PRO A 348 20.11 15.22 80.19
CA PRO A 348 18.74 15.24 79.57
C PRO A 348 17.68 15.94 80.50
N PRO A 349 16.35 15.63 80.61
CA PRO A 349 15.37 14.84 79.79
C PRO A 349 13.88 15.36 79.67
N THR A 350 13.08 14.77 78.74
CA THR A 350 11.59 14.45 78.81
C THR A 350 10.50 15.55 78.99
N PRO A 351 9.17 15.25 78.83
CA PRO A 351 8.46 14.02 78.37
C PRO A 351 7.72 14.26 77.01
N THR A 352 6.59 13.66 76.53
CA THR A 352 5.52 12.76 77.04
C THR A 352 4.83 11.96 75.89
N THR A 353 3.83 11.11 76.19
CA THR A 353 3.05 10.20 75.30
C THR A 353 1.54 10.18 75.74
N PRO A 354 0.58 9.24 75.39
CA PRO A 354 0.56 7.97 74.59
C PRO A 354 -0.40 8.01 73.35
N SER A 355 -0.63 7.00 72.49
CA SER A 355 -0.18 5.59 72.30
C SER A 355 -1.09 4.40 72.75
N THR A 356 -1.92 3.87 71.83
CA THR A 356 -2.55 2.51 71.77
C THR A 356 -2.78 2.15 70.28
N THR A 357 -2.42 1.02 69.64
CA THR A 357 -2.58 -0.46 69.89
C THR A 357 -4.02 -0.93 69.60
N ALA A 358 -4.35 -2.03 68.89
CA ALA A 358 -3.64 -3.32 68.65
C ALA A 358 -3.90 -3.99 67.27
N GLU A 359 -3.24 -5.14 67.02
CA GLU A 359 -3.43 -6.06 65.88
C GLU A 359 -4.50 -7.16 66.13
N ALA A 360 -4.89 -7.91 65.09
CA ALA A 360 -5.56 -9.22 65.20
C ALA A 360 -5.22 -10.14 64.00
N GLN A 361 -5.29 -11.46 64.19
CA GLN A 361 -4.78 -12.47 63.25
C GLN A 361 -5.87 -13.38 62.61
N THR A 362 -5.50 -14.05 61.51
CA THR A 362 -6.01 -15.34 60.99
C THR A 362 -7.51 -15.58 60.76
N THR A 363 -7.89 -16.03 59.56
CA THR A 363 -8.22 -17.46 59.28
C THR A 363 -8.51 -17.69 57.80
N THR A 364 -8.45 -18.95 57.34
CA THR A 364 -8.71 -19.38 55.95
C THR A 364 -9.85 -20.40 55.89
N VAL A 365 -10.83 -20.21 55.00
CA VAL A 365 -11.88 -21.21 54.69
C VAL A 365 -12.25 -21.12 53.18
N PRO A 366 -12.28 -22.24 52.43
CA PRO A 366 -12.78 -22.33 51.05
C PRO A 366 -14.14 -23.06 50.97
N PRO A 367 -14.73 -23.25 49.78
CA PRO A 367 -14.92 -22.33 48.65
C PRO A 367 -16.42 -22.13 48.35
N THR A 368 -16.79 -21.25 47.39
CA THR A 368 -18.17 -21.20 46.85
C THR A 368 -18.16 -21.13 45.32
N THR A 369 -18.74 -22.16 44.67
CA THR A 369 -18.90 -22.22 43.22
C THR A 369 -20.24 -21.62 42.80
N THR A 370 -20.24 -20.42 42.22
CA THR A 370 -21.44 -19.83 41.63
C THR A 370 -21.67 -20.37 40.22
N VAL A 371 -22.59 -21.33 40.08
CA VAL A 371 -23.05 -21.81 38.77
C VAL A 371 -24.04 -20.80 38.18
N LEU A 372 -23.70 -20.17 37.05
CA LEU A 372 -24.60 -19.26 36.36
C LEU A 372 -25.46 -20.02 35.33
N THR A 373 -26.68 -20.39 35.71
CA THR A 373 -27.63 -21.05 34.80
C THR A 373 -28.35 -20.04 33.91
N THR A 374 -27.96 -19.95 32.64
CA THR A 374 -28.68 -19.18 31.61
C THR A 374 -29.91 -19.95 31.12
N THR A 375 -31.11 -19.49 31.48
CA THR A 375 -32.37 -20.07 31.00
C THR A 375 -32.77 -19.46 29.65
N THR A 376 -32.61 -20.22 28.57
CA THR A 376 -33.07 -19.82 27.23
C THR A 376 -34.59 -19.72 27.18
N LYS A 377 -35.14 -18.52 26.99
CA LYS A 377 -36.59 -18.30 26.81
C LYS A 377 -36.92 -17.91 25.37
N THR A 378 -37.14 -18.91 24.53
CA THR A 378 -37.64 -18.74 23.17
C THR A 378 -38.97 -18.00 23.16
N THR A 379 -39.08 -16.89 22.42
CA THR A 379 -40.34 -16.20 22.17
C THR A 379 -40.49 -16.00 20.66
N THR A 380 -41.36 -16.80 20.04
CA THR A 380 -41.73 -16.67 18.63
C THR A 380 -42.74 -15.55 18.46
N THR A 381 -42.51 -14.62 17.53
CA THR A 381 -43.49 -13.59 17.17
C THR A 381 -43.83 -13.70 15.68
N THR A 382 -45.10 -13.98 15.38
CA THR A 382 -45.61 -14.16 14.02
C THR A 382 -46.12 -12.84 13.44
N THR A 383 -45.79 -12.56 12.18
CA THR A 383 -46.29 -11.37 11.47
C THR A 383 -47.77 -11.52 11.11
N GLN A 384 -48.61 -10.56 11.52
CA GLN A 384 -49.90 -10.29 10.88
C GLN A 384 -50.14 -8.78 10.73
N LYS A 385 -51.00 -8.43 9.77
CA LYS A 385 -51.28 -7.08 9.28
C LYS A 385 -52.77 -6.76 9.51
N SER A 386 -53.09 -5.55 9.93
CA SER A 386 -54.43 -4.95 9.87
C SER A 386 -54.33 -3.48 9.45
N GLU A 387 -55.44 -2.92 8.98
CA GLU A 387 -55.51 -1.63 8.26
C GLU A 387 -56.56 -0.70 8.91
N ASP A 388 -56.46 0.61 8.59
CA ASP A 388 -57.53 1.63 8.71
C ASP A 388 -58.02 2.06 10.12
N ASN A 389 -58.60 3.27 10.34
CA ASN A 389 -58.89 4.39 9.41
C ASN A 389 -58.79 5.80 10.08
N SER A 390 -58.73 6.81 9.20
CA SER A 390 -58.75 8.28 9.30
C SER A 390 -59.56 9.00 10.40
N LYS A 391 -59.09 10.21 10.78
CA LYS A 391 -59.95 11.43 10.77
C LYS A 391 -59.17 12.75 10.62
N ASN A 392 -59.70 13.66 9.78
CA ASN A 392 -59.15 15.00 9.52
C ASN A 392 -59.43 16.02 10.64
N LYS A 393 -58.67 17.12 10.64
CA LYS A 393 -59.25 18.48 10.57
C LYS A 393 -58.30 19.49 9.92
N ASP A 394 -58.89 20.57 9.39
CA ASP A 394 -58.27 21.57 8.51
C ASP A 394 -57.74 22.83 9.26
N ASP A 395 -57.43 23.87 8.46
CA ASP A 395 -56.97 25.24 8.78
C ASP A 395 -55.43 25.46 8.70
N GLY A 396 -54.87 26.29 7.81
CA GLY A 396 -55.41 26.96 6.61
C GLY A 396 -55.12 28.47 6.53
N GLN A 397 -54.11 28.89 5.76
CA GLN A 397 -54.03 30.26 5.20
C GLN A 397 -53.03 30.38 4.03
N GLU A 398 -53.23 31.42 3.20
CA GLU A 398 -52.56 31.64 1.92
C GLU A 398 -51.42 32.69 1.98
N GLY A 399 -50.53 32.69 0.99
CA GLY A 399 -49.45 33.67 0.84
C GLY A 399 -48.96 33.76 -0.62
N ASN A 400 -49.74 34.42 -1.47
CA ASN A 400 -49.56 34.41 -2.94
C ASN A 400 -48.80 35.65 -3.45
N GLN A 401 -47.82 35.46 -4.36
CA GLN A 401 -47.58 36.42 -5.43
C GLN A 401 -46.84 35.85 -6.66
N GLN A 402 -47.12 36.45 -7.81
CA GLN A 402 -46.52 36.20 -9.13
C GLN A 402 -45.52 37.37 -9.44
N GLN A 403 -44.94 37.62 -10.62
CA GLN A 403 -45.16 37.19 -12.01
C GLN A 403 -43.95 37.61 -12.89
N GLN A 404 -43.94 37.19 -14.17
CA GLN A 404 -43.12 37.74 -15.30
C GLN A 404 -41.60 37.50 -15.23
N GLY A 405 -40.87 37.42 -16.37
CA GLY A 405 -41.34 37.36 -17.76
C GLY A 405 -40.44 38.17 -18.72
N GLY A 406 -39.77 37.49 -19.66
CA GLY A 406 -38.97 38.13 -20.70
C GLY A 406 -38.07 37.14 -21.43
N GLY A 407 -38.18 37.10 -22.76
CA GLY A 407 -37.27 36.37 -23.64
C GLY A 407 -36.75 37.30 -24.74
N ASN A 408 -35.79 36.83 -25.54
CA ASN A 408 -35.39 37.54 -26.76
C ASN A 408 -34.82 36.54 -27.78
N GLU A 409 -35.26 36.63 -29.03
CA GLU A 409 -34.64 35.95 -30.16
C GLU A 409 -33.51 36.81 -30.75
N VAL A 410 -32.56 36.19 -31.45
CA VAL A 410 -31.98 36.71 -32.70
C VAL A 410 -31.38 35.53 -33.48
N SER A 411 -31.37 35.61 -34.81
CA SER A 411 -31.19 34.46 -35.71
C SER A 411 -29.96 34.55 -36.64
N THR A 412 -29.72 33.44 -37.35
CA THR A 412 -28.84 33.22 -38.53
C THR A 412 -27.37 32.83 -38.26
N GLY A 413 -26.78 31.89 -39.02
CA GLY A 413 -27.39 31.02 -40.05
C GLY A 413 -26.38 30.15 -40.84
N GLY A 414 -26.90 29.13 -41.54
CA GLY A 414 -26.13 28.14 -42.35
C GLY A 414 -25.49 27.03 -41.49
N GLY A 415 -25.46 25.75 -41.87
CA GLY A 415 -25.63 25.07 -43.17
C GLY A 415 -24.43 24.13 -43.35
N LYS A 416 -24.56 22.81 -43.52
CA LYS A 416 -25.29 22.08 -44.58
C LYS A 416 -25.58 20.62 -44.15
N ILE A 417 -26.54 19.95 -44.78
CA ILE A 417 -27.06 18.62 -44.36
C ILE A 417 -26.81 17.55 -45.43
N VAL A 418 -26.26 16.38 -45.02
CA VAL A 418 -26.40 15.04 -45.64
C VAL A 418 -26.15 13.99 -44.53
N GLY A 419 -26.87 12.89 -44.34
CA GLY A 419 -28.16 12.46 -44.91
C GLY A 419 -28.40 10.94 -44.77
N GLY A 420 -29.45 10.52 -44.05
CA GLY A 420 -29.81 9.11 -43.77
C GLY A 420 -29.37 8.62 -42.37
N ALA A 421 -30.17 8.03 -41.47
CA ALA A 421 -31.41 7.23 -41.55
C ALA A 421 -31.21 5.83 -42.19
N ALA A 422 -31.73 4.71 -41.66
CA ALA A 422 -32.51 4.41 -40.45
C ALA A 422 -32.13 2.97 -39.96
N GLY A 423 -32.69 2.35 -38.91
CA GLY A 423 -33.79 2.69 -38.00
C GLY A 423 -33.92 1.62 -36.89
N ALA A 424 -34.94 1.71 -36.03
CA ALA A 424 -35.14 0.79 -34.90
C ALA A 424 -36.07 -0.40 -35.21
N ALA A 425 -35.82 -1.54 -34.54
CA ALA A 425 -36.74 -2.68 -34.42
C ALA A 425 -36.63 -3.25 -32.99
N ALA A 426 -37.67 -3.95 -32.51
CA ALA A 426 -37.93 -4.11 -31.08
C ALA A 426 -37.97 -5.57 -30.55
N ALA A 427 -37.75 -5.68 -29.24
CA ALA A 427 -38.29 -6.64 -28.27
C ALA A 427 -38.46 -8.14 -28.63
N GLY A 428 -37.91 -9.00 -27.77
CA GLY A 428 -38.29 -10.42 -27.65
C GLY A 428 -37.74 -11.06 -26.37
N THR A 429 -38.61 -11.59 -25.51
CA THR A 429 -38.24 -12.09 -24.18
C THR A 429 -38.81 -13.49 -23.90
N LEU A 430 -37.94 -14.51 -23.90
CA LEU A 430 -38.14 -15.89 -23.40
C LEU A 430 -36.75 -16.45 -23.01
N GLY A 431 -36.58 -17.45 -22.12
CA GLY A 431 -37.61 -18.16 -21.34
C GLY A 431 -37.17 -19.45 -20.62
N GLY A 432 -35.98 -19.50 -20.00
CA GLY A 432 -35.55 -20.57 -19.07
C GLY A 432 -35.17 -21.95 -19.66
N GLY A 433 -34.31 -22.72 -18.97
CA GLY A 433 -34.08 -24.16 -19.29
C GLY A 433 -32.67 -24.74 -19.07
N ALA A 434 -32.37 -25.14 -17.81
CA ALA A 434 -31.51 -26.25 -17.35
C ALA A 434 -30.27 -26.81 -18.13
N LEU A 435 -29.19 -27.00 -17.36
CA LEU A 435 -28.21 -28.12 -17.38
C LEU A 435 -27.35 -28.41 -18.64
N GLY A 436 -26.03 -28.18 -18.51
CA GLY A 436 -24.99 -28.79 -19.36
C GLY A 436 -23.58 -28.47 -18.85
N VAL A 437 -22.80 -29.50 -18.46
CA VAL A 437 -21.40 -29.35 -18.01
C VAL A 437 -20.45 -29.75 -19.13
N ILE A 438 -19.59 -28.82 -19.57
CA ILE A 438 -18.41 -29.10 -20.40
C ILE A 438 -17.23 -28.29 -19.86
N VAL A 439 -16.04 -28.91 -19.82
CA VAL A 439 -14.80 -28.32 -19.28
C VAL A 439 -13.97 -27.64 -20.38
N SER A 440 -13.34 -26.54 -19.99
CA SER A 440 -12.39 -25.68 -20.72
C SER A 440 -11.47 -26.35 -21.75
N LYS A 441 -11.31 -25.72 -22.94
CA LYS A 441 -10.04 -25.04 -23.30
C LYS A 441 -10.07 -24.23 -24.61
N ALA A 442 -9.17 -23.25 -24.65
CA ALA A 442 -8.47 -22.66 -25.81
C ALA A 442 -9.27 -22.01 -26.96
N ILE A 443 -9.18 -20.67 -27.02
CA ILE A 443 -8.89 -19.93 -28.26
C ILE A 443 -7.73 -18.97 -27.93
N GLU A 444 -6.74 -18.87 -28.82
CA GLU A 444 -5.61 -17.94 -28.70
C GLU A 444 -5.85 -16.65 -29.51
N GLY A 445 -5.16 -15.57 -29.14
CA GLY A 445 -4.73 -14.53 -30.08
C GLY A 445 -5.79 -13.59 -30.66
N ILE A 446 -5.99 -12.44 -30.01
CA ILE A 446 -6.23 -11.17 -30.73
C ILE A 446 -5.12 -10.20 -30.34
N ALA A 447 -4.20 -9.95 -31.28
CA ALA A 447 -3.22 -8.89 -31.17
C ALA A 447 -3.81 -7.58 -31.71
N VAL A 448 -3.86 -6.53 -30.90
CA VAL A 448 -4.21 -5.18 -31.37
C VAL A 448 -2.96 -4.50 -31.90
N ALA A 449 -2.90 -4.31 -33.23
CA ALA A 449 -1.83 -3.54 -33.86
C ALA A 449 -2.03 -2.04 -33.61
N GLY A 450 -1.10 -1.41 -32.89
CA GLY A 450 -1.02 0.05 -32.74
C GLY A 450 -0.04 0.64 -33.75
N GLY A 451 -0.48 1.61 -34.56
CA GLY A 451 0.36 2.28 -35.53
C GLY A 451 1.45 3.14 -34.88
N GLY A 452 2.64 3.16 -35.48
CA GLY A 452 3.79 3.93 -34.97
C GLY A 452 3.53 5.44 -34.96
N SER A 453 3.81 6.09 -33.83
CA SER A 453 3.77 7.54 -33.67
C SER A 453 5.19 8.10 -33.56
N ALA A 454 5.58 9.00 -34.47
CA ALA A 454 6.87 9.69 -34.40
C ALA A 454 6.79 10.85 -33.40
N LEU A 455 7.75 10.92 -32.47
CA LEU A 455 7.83 12.00 -31.49
C LEU A 455 8.59 13.20 -32.07
N GLY A 456 7.93 14.36 -32.04
CA GLY A 456 8.50 15.64 -32.50
C GLY A 456 9.72 16.08 -31.70
N SER A 457 10.51 16.97 -32.30
CA SER A 457 11.77 17.50 -31.75
C SER A 457 11.61 18.09 -30.34
N GLY A 458 12.46 17.67 -29.40
CA GLY A 458 12.55 18.20 -28.04
C GLY A 458 11.91 17.34 -26.93
N GLY A 459 11.22 16.24 -27.27
CA GLY A 459 10.72 15.30 -26.27
C GLY A 459 11.82 14.46 -25.61
N ALA A 460 11.77 14.34 -24.28
CA ALA A 460 12.59 13.40 -23.51
C ALA A 460 11.70 12.28 -22.94
N LEU A 461 12.12 11.02 -23.11
CA LEU A 461 11.44 9.84 -22.55
C LEU A 461 12.11 9.41 -21.23
N GLY A 462 11.31 8.98 -20.27
CA GLY A 462 11.79 8.55 -18.95
C GLY A 462 12.68 7.31 -18.98
N SER A 463 13.37 7.06 -17.85
CA SER A 463 14.22 5.89 -17.66
C SER A 463 13.48 4.57 -17.88
N GLY A 464 14.05 3.67 -18.66
CA GLY A 464 13.46 2.36 -19.01
C GLY A 464 12.40 2.38 -20.12
N GLY A 465 12.11 3.54 -20.73
CA GLY A 465 11.18 3.62 -21.87
C GLY A 465 11.77 2.98 -23.13
N ALA A 466 10.99 2.09 -23.78
CA ALA A 466 11.38 1.44 -25.03
C ALA A 466 10.46 1.85 -26.19
N LEU A 467 11.04 2.33 -27.30
CA LEU A 467 10.30 2.54 -28.55
C LEU A 467 10.22 1.23 -29.34
N GLY A 468 9.04 0.96 -29.92
CA GLY A 468 8.81 -0.22 -30.77
C GLY A 468 9.67 -0.26 -32.03
N GLY A 469 9.75 -1.42 -32.68
CA GLY A 469 10.51 -1.59 -33.93
C GLY A 469 10.04 -0.63 -35.02
N GLY A 470 10.99 0.04 -35.68
CA GLY A 470 10.71 1.11 -36.65
C GLY A 470 10.29 2.47 -36.04
N GLY A 471 10.21 2.58 -34.70
CA GLY A 471 10.02 3.86 -34.02
C GLY A 471 11.27 4.76 -34.12
N ALA A 472 11.06 6.08 -34.10
CA ALA A 472 12.15 7.05 -34.23
C ALA A 472 12.03 8.26 -33.28
N LEU A 473 13.19 8.74 -32.79
CA LEU A 473 13.30 10.06 -32.15
C LEU A 473 13.64 11.12 -33.19
N GLY A 474 12.96 12.27 -33.14
CA GLY A 474 13.44 13.48 -33.79
C GLY A 474 14.81 13.94 -33.26
N SER A 475 15.51 14.77 -34.06
CA SER A 475 16.81 15.32 -33.71
C SER A 475 16.79 16.07 -32.37
N GLY A 476 17.84 15.89 -31.57
CA GLY A 476 17.96 16.47 -30.23
C GLY A 476 17.02 15.87 -29.17
N GLY A 477 16.30 14.79 -29.48
CA GLY A 477 15.53 14.02 -28.49
C GLY A 477 16.43 13.17 -27.59
N ALA A 478 15.97 12.88 -26.37
CA ALA A 478 16.74 12.11 -25.39
C ALA A 478 15.94 10.94 -24.79
N LEU A 479 16.59 9.78 -24.61
CA LEU A 479 16.10 8.70 -23.75
C LEU A 479 16.82 8.75 -22.40
N GLY A 480 16.08 8.64 -21.30
CA GLY A 480 16.64 8.49 -19.95
C GLY A 480 17.45 7.21 -19.77
N GLY A 481 18.11 7.07 -18.61
CA GLY A 481 18.92 5.88 -18.28
C GLY A 481 18.14 4.56 -18.47
N GLY A 482 18.76 3.57 -19.11
CA GLY A 482 18.11 2.30 -19.47
C GLY A 482 17.02 2.38 -20.55
N GLY A 483 16.78 3.54 -21.17
CA GLY A 483 15.85 3.67 -22.29
C GLY A 483 16.39 3.05 -23.58
N ALA A 484 15.51 2.54 -24.45
CA ALA A 484 15.91 1.76 -25.62
C ALA A 484 15.08 2.02 -26.90
N LEU A 485 15.66 1.64 -28.05
CA LEU A 485 14.96 1.50 -29.33
C LEU A 485 14.93 0.02 -29.72
N GLY A 486 13.78 -0.48 -30.17
CA GLY A 486 13.63 -1.81 -30.75
C GLY A 486 14.42 -1.99 -32.06
N SER A 487 14.46 -3.22 -32.56
CA SER A 487 15.14 -3.54 -33.83
C SER A 487 14.65 -2.66 -34.98
N GLY A 488 15.59 -2.15 -35.79
CA GLY A 488 15.32 -1.18 -36.86
C GLY A 488 14.84 0.21 -36.41
N GLY A 489 14.84 0.52 -35.12
CA GLY A 489 14.57 1.87 -34.62
C GLY A 489 15.73 2.83 -34.87
N ALA A 490 15.43 4.09 -35.17
CA ALA A 490 16.44 5.09 -35.55
C ALA A 490 16.31 6.41 -34.78
N ALA A 491 17.41 7.02 -34.38
CA ALA A 491 17.42 8.35 -33.76
C ALA A 491 17.97 9.41 -34.72
N GLY A 492 17.37 10.61 -34.69
CA GLY A 492 17.85 11.77 -35.44
C GLY A 492 19.24 12.26 -35.02
N GLY A 493 19.74 13.29 -35.71
CA GLY A 493 21.03 13.90 -35.40
C GLY A 493 21.04 14.57 -34.03
N GLY A 494 22.16 14.45 -33.31
CA GLY A 494 22.33 15.02 -31.96
C GLY A 494 21.45 14.40 -30.86
N SER A 495 20.77 13.28 -31.13
CA SER A 495 19.94 12.59 -30.13
C SER A 495 20.78 11.73 -29.18
N ALA A 496 20.38 11.63 -27.91
CA ALA A 496 21.17 10.99 -26.86
C ALA A 496 20.42 9.88 -26.11
N LEU A 497 21.12 8.80 -25.76
CA LEU A 497 20.67 7.77 -24.83
C LEU A 497 21.44 7.89 -23.52
N GLY A 498 20.74 7.86 -22.38
CA GLY A 498 21.34 7.82 -21.06
C GLY A 498 22.12 6.53 -20.78
N SER A 499 22.81 6.47 -19.65
CA SER A 499 23.60 5.31 -19.21
C SER A 499 22.78 4.02 -19.24
N GLY A 500 23.37 2.93 -19.73
CA GLY A 500 22.71 1.63 -19.91
C GLY A 500 21.63 1.58 -21.00
N GLY A 501 21.45 2.64 -21.80
CA GLY A 501 20.50 2.65 -22.92
C GLY A 501 20.99 1.83 -24.13
N ALA A 502 20.07 1.27 -24.91
CA ALA A 502 20.41 0.34 -26.00
C ALA A 502 19.62 0.54 -27.30
N LEU A 503 20.22 0.19 -28.44
CA LEU A 503 19.52 0.02 -29.71
C LEU A 503 19.48 -1.46 -30.09
N GLY A 504 18.33 -1.92 -30.57
CA GLY A 504 18.14 -3.27 -31.12
C GLY A 504 18.92 -3.52 -32.42
N SER A 505 18.77 -4.74 -32.94
CA SER A 505 19.44 -5.17 -34.18
C SER A 505 19.08 -4.25 -35.36
N GLY A 506 20.08 -3.83 -36.13
CA GLY A 506 19.93 -2.88 -37.24
C GLY A 506 19.49 -1.46 -36.85
N GLY A 507 19.53 -1.09 -35.56
CA GLY A 507 19.21 0.26 -35.11
C GLY A 507 20.31 1.28 -35.41
N ALA A 508 19.94 2.53 -35.70
CA ALA A 508 20.88 3.57 -36.13
C ALA A 508 20.76 4.87 -35.32
N LEU A 509 21.90 5.51 -35.05
CA LEU A 509 21.98 6.86 -34.46
C LEU A 509 22.46 7.86 -35.51
N GLY A 510 21.78 9.00 -35.63
CA GLY A 510 22.18 10.10 -36.51
C GLY A 510 23.52 10.74 -36.11
N GLY A 511 24.07 11.56 -37.00
CA GLY A 511 25.33 12.26 -36.77
C GLY A 511 25.31 13.12 -35.49
N GLY A 512 26.42 13.10 -34.74
CA GLY A 512 26.55 13.78 -33.45
C GLY A 512 25.71 13.20 -32.29
N GLY A 513 25.03 12.06 -32.47
CA GLY A 513 24.32 11.38 -31.38
C GLY A 513 25.25 10.63 -30.42
N ALA A 514 24.79 10.38 -29.19
CA ALA A 514 25.61 9.74 -28.15
C ALA A 514 24.87 8.66 -27.34
N LEU A 515 25.59 7.60 -26.93
CA LEU A 515 25.16 6.65 -25.91
C LEU A 515 25.95 6.88 -24.62
N GLY A 516 25.27 6.90 -23.47
CA GLY A 516 25.89 6.98 -22.15
C GLY A 516 26.67 5.74 -21.76
N SER A 517 27.32 5.79 -20.59
CA SER A 517 28.16 4.69 -20.09
C SER A 517 27.39 3.37 -19.97
N GLY A 518 28.02 2.27 -20.39
CA GLY A 518 27.40 0.94 -20.46
C GLY A 518 26.31 0.78 -21.53
N GLY A 519 26.15 1.74 -22.45
CA GLY A 519 25.18 1.64 -23.54
C GLY A 519 25.60 0.63 -24.63
N ALA A 520 24.62 -0.01 -25.27
CA ALA A 520 24.87 -1.10 -26.22
C ALA A 520 24.16 -0.92 -27.57
N LEU A 521 24.85 -1.29 -28.66
CA LEU A 521 24.27 -1.34 -30.01
C LEU A 521 24.14 -2.80 -30.47
N GLY A 522 22.95 -3.19 -30.92
CA GLY A 522 22.71 -4.51 -31.49
C GLY A 522 23.50 -4.79 -32.78
N SER A 523 23.52 -6.05 -33.20
CA SER A 523 24.19 -6.48 -34.44
C SER A 523 23.71 -5.68 -35.65
N GLY A 524 24.63 -5.30 -36.54
CA GLY A 524 24.37 -4.47 -37.71
C GLY A 524 23.94 -3.02 -37.41
N GLY A 525 24.01 -2.56 -36.16
CA GLY A 525 23.70 -1.17 -35.80
C GLY A 525 24.79 -0.19 -36.21
N ALA A 526 24.44 1.08 -36.40
CA ALA A 526 25.38 2.12 -36.83
C ALA A 526 25.28 3.43 -36.01
N LEU A 527 26.42 4.06 -35.73
CA LEU A 527 26.50 5.47 -35.31
C LEU A 527 26.91 6.34 -36.51
N GLY A 528 26.21 7.45 -36.71
CA GLY A 528 26.58 8.48 -37.69
C GLY A 528 27.88 9.21 -37.35
N GLY A 529 28.37 10.03 -38.30
CA GLY A 529 29.61 10.78 -38.14
C GLY A 529 29.59 11.71 -36.90
N GLY A 530 30.72 11.77 -36.20
CA GLY A 530 30.87 12.51 -34.93
C GLY A 530 30.07 11.95 -33.74
N GLY A 531 29.50 10.75 -33.85
CA GLY A 531 28.80 10.09 -32.73
C GLY A 531 29.75 9.49 -31.68
N ALA A 532 29.28 9.37 -30.43
CA ALA A 532 30.11 8.91 -29.32
C ALA A 532 29.47 7.78 -28.50
N LEU A 533 30.30 6.82 -28.05
CA LEU A 533 29.92 5.76 -27.13
C LEU A 533 30.57 5.99 -25.76
N GLY A 534 29.80 5.95 -24.68
CA GLY A 534 30.29 6.11 -23.31
C GLY A 534 31.19 4.96 -22.83
N SER A 535 31.82 5.17 -21.67
CA SER A 535 32.72 4.16 -21.07
C SER A 535 32.00 2.83 -20.83
N GLY A 536 32.67 1.72 -21.16
CA GLY A 536 32.10 0.37 -21.11
C GLY A 536 31.00 0.09 -22.13
N GLY A 537 30.79 0.96 -23.14
CA GLY A 537 29.82 0.73 -24.21
C GLY A 537 30.25 -0.34 -25.22
N ALA A 538 29.30 -1.05 -25.81
CA ALA A 538 29.57 -2.18 -26.72
C ALA A 538 28.87 -2.04 -28.07
N LEU A 539 29.58 -2.37 -29.16
CA LEU A 539 29.05 -2.45 -30.51
C LEU A 539 28.86 -3.91 -30.94
N GLY A 540 27.67 -4.28 -31.40
CA GLY A 540 27.34 -5.64 -31.85
C GLY A 540 28.08 -6.10 -33.11
N SER A 541 27.91 -7.38 -33.45
CA SER A 541 28.51 -7.99 -34.64
C SER A 541 28.11 -7.26 -35.92
N GLY A 542 29.08 -6.92 -36.77
CA GLY A 542 28.87 -6.13 -37.99
C GLY A 542 28.46 -4.67 -37.78
N GLY A 543 28.61 -4.12 -36.57
CA GLY A 543 28.28 -2.72 -36.28
C GLY A 543 29.31 -1.72 -36.81
N ALA A 544 28.89 -0.49 -37.14
CA ALA A 544 29.76 0.54 -37.72
C ALA A 544 29.75 1.88 -36.96
N LEU A 545 30.93 2.50 -36.83
CA LEU A 545 31.09 3.88 -36.36
C LEU A 545 31.41 4.80 -37.55
N GLY A 546 30.65 5.88 -37.71
CA GLY A 546 30.89 6.91 -38.72
C GLY A 546 32.19 7.69 -38.52
N GLY A 547 32.59 8.43 -39.56
CA GLY A 547 33.83 9.24 -39.52
C GLY A 547 33.83 10.25 -38.36
N GLY A 548 34.98 10.38 -37.69
CA GLY A 548 35.14 11.20 -36.49
C GLY A 548 34.41 10.70 -35.24
N GLY A 549 33.86 9.47 -35.23
CA GLY A 549 33.22 8.90 -34.05
C GLY A 549 34.21 8.39 -32.99
N ALA A 550 33.81 8.36 -31.72
CA ALA A 550 34.68 8.00 -30.59
C ALA A 550 34.10 6.89 -29.71
N LEU A 551 34.98 5.96 -29.28
CA LEU A 551 34.65 4.87 -28.35
C LEU A 551 35.23 5.16 -26.95
N GLY A 552 34.41 5.13 -25.91
CA GLY A 552 34.82 5.38 -24.53
C GLY A 552 35.79 4.35 -23.96
N SER A 553 36.39 4.66 -22.80
CA SER A 553 37.31 3.76 -22.10
C SER A 553 36.64 2.42 -21.76
N GLY A 554 37.36 1.32 -21.98
CA GLY A 554 36.85 -0.05 -21.84
C GLY A 554 35.73 -0.44 -22.83
N GLY A 555 35.50 0.33 -23.90
CA GLY A 555 34.52 -0.02 -24.93
C GLY A 555 34.98 -1.15 -25.87
N ALA A 556 34.04 -1.92 -26.41
CA ALA A 556 34.34 -3.11 -27.21
C ALA A 556 33.65 -3.11 -28.59
N LEU A 557 34.36 -3.58 -29.61
CA LEU A 557 33.86 -3.74 -30.98
C LEU A 557 33.62 -5.22 -31.30
N GLY A 558 32.39 -5.58 -31.68
CA GLY A 558 32.03 -6.94 -32.09
C GLY A 558 32.71 -7.40 -33.38
N SER A 559 32.67 -8.72 -33.63
CA SER A 559 33.25 -9.32 -34.84
C SER A 559 32.69 -8.68 -36.12
N GLY A 560 33.57 -8.42 -37.10
CA GLY A 560 33.19 -7.74 -38.34
C GLY A 560 32.82 -6.25 -38.20
N GLY A 561 32.99 -5.64 -37.02
CA GLY A 561 32.73 -4.22 -36.83
C GLY A 561 33.77 -3.30 -37.48
N ALA A 562 33.37 -2.07 -37.85
CA ALA A 562 34.20 -1.14 -38.61
C ALA A 562 34.23 0.30 -38.04
N LEU A 563 35.37 0.98 -38.21
CA LEU A 563 35.60 2.37 -37.82
C LEU A 563 35.78 3.24 -39.08
N GLY A 564 35.01 4.32 -39.17
CA GLY A 564 35.16 5.34 -40.21
C GLY A 564 36.39 6.22 -40.02
N GLY A 565 36.81 6.90 -41.10
CA GLY A 565 37.99 7.75 -41.10
C GLY A 565 37.98 8.81 -39.99
N GLY A 566 39.10 8.90 -39.26
CA GLY A 566 39.25 9.85 -38.14
C GLY A 566 38.61 9.42 -36.81
N GLY A 567 38.09 8.20 -36.69
CA GLY A 567 37.59 7.67 -35.42
C GLY A 567 38.70 7.29 -34.42
N ALA A 568 38.38 7.25 -33.13
CA ALA A 568 39.34 6.99 -32.05
C ALA A 568 38.82 6.04 -30.95
N LEU A 569 39.71 5.22 -30.37
CA LEU A 569 39.43 4.39 -29.19
C LEU A 569 39.98 5.03 -27.91
N GLY A 570 39.20 4.96 -26.84
CA GLY A 570 39.63 5.24 -25.47
C GLY A 570 40.52 4.13 -24.89
N SER A 571 41.14 4.43 -23.74
CA SER A 571 42.03 3.50 -23.04
C SER A 571 41.33 2.20 -22.65
N GLY A 572 42.00 1.07 -22.90
CA GLY A 572 41.49 -0.27 -22.60
C GLY A 572 40.42 -0.80 -23.56
N GLY A 573 40.17 -0.13 -24.70
CA GLY A 573 39.24 -0.64 -25.71
C GLY A 573 39.79 -1.86 -26.47
N ALA A 574 38.89 -2.75 -26.92
CA ALA A 574 39.26 -4.01 -27.57
C ALA A 574 38.50 -4.25 -28.90
N LEU A 575 39.19 -4.85 -29.86
CA LEU A 575 38.65 -5.29 -31.16
C LEU A 575 38.38 -6.79 -31.14
N GLY A 576 37.19 -7.22 -31.56
CA GLY A 576 36.86 -8.64 -31.75
C GLY A 576 37.72 -9.29 -32.82
N VAL A 577 38.43 -10.37 -32.46
CA VAL A 577 39.35 -11.07 -33.37
C VAL A 577 38.57 -11.80 -34.47
N LEU A 578 38.99 -11.61 -35.73
CA LEU A 578 38.50 -12.40 -36.87
C LEU A 578 39.11 -13.81 -36.82
N GLN A 579 38.44 -14.73 -36.14
CA GLN A 579 38.80 -16.15 -36.18
C GLN A 579 38.22 -16.80 -37.45
N GLN A 580 38.92 -16.62 -38.58
CA GLN A 580 38.62 -17.32 -39.82
C GLN A 580 39.32 -18.68 -39.83
N GLU A 581 38.64 -19.71 -39.34
CA GLU A 581 39.07 -21.09 -39.58
C GLU A 581 38.89 -21.43 -41.05
N VAL A 582 40.01 -21.42 -41.80
CA VAL A 582 40.09 -22.06 -43.11
C VAL A 582 40.24 -23.55 -42.87
N VAL A 583 39.23 -24.33 -43.24
CA VAL A 583 39.25 -25.79 -43.21
C VAL A 583 39.10 -26.29 -44.65
N VAL A 584 40.16 -26.95 -45.13
CA VAL A 584 40.46 -27.33 -46.54
C VAL A 584 40.90 -26.14 -47.40
#